data_AF-A0A7Y2HJQ1-F1
#
_entry.id   AF-A0A7Y2HJQ1-F1
#
_cell.length_a   1.000
_cell.length_b   1.000
_cell.length_c   1.000
_cell.angle_alpha   90.00
_cell.angle_beta   90.00
_cell.angle_gamma   90.00
#
_symmetry.space_group_name_H-M   'P 1'
#
loop_
_entity.id
_entity.type
_entity.pdbx_description
1 polymer ?
#
loop_
_entity_poly.entity_id
_entity_poly.type
_entity_poly.pdbx_seq_one_letter_code
_entity_poly.pdbx_strand_id
1 'polypeptide(L)'
;MTQNLARRGGADRIQFRYFEPDTSVQGRTLAQVSSEWSMNAVDAALEMLKKTSSIGIVSFNMNDEDVHRFMKQEWMMTCSDGSYPRWEEGVPHPRFIGSFPRKIRKYVIEEKVISLSQAIRSMTGLSADIFQLKDRGYIKEGLVADIVIFDPENFTDKATFTDPFQYSEGVEYLIINGEIAISEGKFKDIRKGRILKKK
;
A
#
# COMPACT_ATOMS: atom_id res chain seq x y z
N MET A 1 15.78 22.26 -7.11
CA MET A 1 15.49 21.28 -6.03
C MET A 1 14.68 21.92 -4.89
N THR A 2 15.03 23.12 -4.42
CA THR A 2 14.36 23.84 -3.33
C THR A 2 12.84 23.95 -3.46
N GLN A 3 12.31 24.41 -4.61
CA GLN A 3 10.86 24.51 -4.81
C GLN A 3 10.15 23.15 -4.76
N ASN A 4 10.79 22.09 -5.25
CA ASN A 4 10.22 20.74 -5.20
C ASN A 4 10.19 20.20 -3.76
N LEU A 5 11.21 20.48 -2.97
CA LEU A 5 11.24 20.13 -1.55
C LEU A 5 10.11 20.85 -0.78
N ALA A 6 9.91 22.15 -1.06
CA ALA A 6 8.81 22.92 -0.48
C ALA A 6 7.43 22.35 -0.86
N ARG A 7 7.23 21.99 -2.14
CA ARG A 7 5.99 21.35 -2.62
C ARG A 7 5.68 20.00 -1.96
N ARG A 8 6.70 19.31 -1.46
CA ARG A 8 6.56 18.04 -0.72
C ARG A 8 6.40 18.24 0.79
N GLY A 9 6.31 19.49 1.26
CA GLY A 9 6.08 19.81 2.66
C GLY A 9 7.35 19.93 3.50
N GLY A 10 8.54 19.97 2.88
CA GLY A 10 9.81 20.13 3.60
C GLY A 10 10.59 18.82 3.83
N ALA A 11 11.75 18.94 4.48
CA ALA A 11 12.69 17.84 4.67
C ALA A 11 12.24 16.82 5.73
N ASP A 12 11.38 17.23 6.66
CA ASP A 12 10.71 16.37 7.65
C ASP A 12 9.69 15.42 7.01
N ARG A 13 9.19 15.75 5.81
CA ARG A 13 8.21 14.96 5.07
C ARG A 13 8.81 13.98 4.07
N ILE A 14 10.14 13.90 3.99
CA ILE A 14 10.85 12.98 3.10
C ILE A 14 11.55 11.94 3.96
N GLN A 15 11.09 10.69 3.93
CA GLN A 15 11.72 9.56 4.62
C GLN A 15 12.40 8.64 3.61
N PHE A 16 13.59 8.14 3.93
CA PHE A 16 14.29 7.21 3.05
C PHE A 16 13.78 5.78 3.23
N ARG A 17 13.33 5.14 2.14
CA ARG A 17 12.98 3.71 2.12
C ARG A 17 14.17 2.82 1.77
N TYR A 18 15.06 3.29 0.90
CA TYR A 18 16.33 2.62 0.62
C TYR A 18 17.34 3.67 0.13
N PHE A 19 18.59 3.43 0.52
CA PHE A 19 19.77 4.10 0.03
C PHE A 19 20.90 3.07 0.16
N GLU A 20 21.42 2.62 -0.98
CA GLU A 20 22.41 1.54 -1.03
C GLU A 20 23.79 1.98 -0.49
N PRO A 21 24.30 3.20 -0.79
CA PRO A 21 25.61 3.62 -0.31
C PRO A 21 25.73 3.73 1.22
N ASP A 22 24.61 3.82 1.94
CA ASP A 22 24.56 3.88 3.40
C ASP A 22 23.18 3.45 3.90
N THR A 23 23.08 2.23 4.44
CA THR A 23 21.80 1.71 4.94
C THR A 23 21.35 2.34 6.25
N SER A 24 22.23 3.05 6.97
CA SER A 24 21.91 3.68 8.27
C SER A 24 20.92 4.84 8.14
N VAL A 25 20.73 5.39 6.94
CA VAL A 25 19.77 6.47 6.67
C VAL A 25 18.34 5.96 6.49
N GLN A 26 18.14 4.66 6.32
CA GLN A 26 16.83 4.09 6.01
C GLN A 26 15.88 4.23 7.21
N GLY A 27 14.63 4.60 6.95
CA GLY A 27 13.64 4.94 7.97
C GLY A 27 13.79 6.35 8.56
N ARG A 28 14.90 7.04 8.30
CA ARG A 28 15.14 8.42 8.77
C ARG A 28 14.63 9.45 7.76
N THR A 29 14.34 10.66 8.25
CA THR A 29 13.93 11.78 7.39
C THR A 29 15.14 12.52 6.82
N LEU A 30 14.95 13.21 5.69
CA LEU A 30 15.96 14.10 5.12
C LEU A 30 16.38 15.18 6.13
N ALA A 31 15.44 15.68 6.94
CA ALA A 31 15.76 16.64 8.00
C ALA A 31 16.70 16.06 9.07
N GLN A 32 16.48 14.82 9.50
CA GLN A 32 17.35 14.13 10.46
C GLN A 32 18.75 13.92 9.89
N VAL A 33 18.84 13.45 8.65
CA VAL A 33 20.13 13.21 7.97
C VAL A 33 20.87 14.52 7.72
N SER A 34 20.20 15.55 7.21
CA SER A 34 20.85 16.85 6.94
C SER A 34 21.35 17.52 8.21
N SER A 35 20.59 17.41 9.31
CA SER A 35 21.00 17.93 10.62
C SER A 35 22.25 17.22 11.15
N GLU A 36 22.34 15.90 11.03
CA GLU A 36 23.52 15.14 11.42
C GLU A 36 24.74 15.52 10.60
N TRP A 37 24.56 15.76 9.29
CA TRP A 37 25.64 16.13 8.39
C TRP A 37 26.02 17.62 8.49
N SER A 38 25.36 18.40 9.34
CA SER A 38 25.53 19.86 9.44
C SER A 38 25.38 20.57 8.08
N MET A 39 24.45 20.08 7.26
CA MET A 39 24.14 20.60 5.93
C MET A 39 22.68 21.07 5.87
N ASN A 40 22.37 21.98 4.94
CA ASN A 40 20.97 22.17 4.58
C ASN A 40 20.45 20.95 3.81
N ALA A 41 19.13 20.74 3.84
CA ALA A 41 18.50 19.56 3.26
C ALA A 41 18.73 19.39 1.75
N VAL A 42 18.87 20.49 1.00
CA VAL A 42 19.12 20.44 -0.45
C VAL A 42 20.54 19.95 -0.72
N ASP A 43 21.52 20.47 0.00
CA ASP A 43 22.92 20.06 -0.16
C ASP A 43 23.12 18.60 0.27
N ALA A 44 22.54 18.18 1.39
CA ALA A 44 22.56 16.77 1.82
C ALA A 44 21.96 15.85 0.74
N ALA A 45 20.82 16.21 0.16
CA ALA A 45 20.21 15.45 -0.92
C ALA A 45 21.09 15.39 -2.18
N LEU A 46 21.76 16.50 -2.54
CA LEU A 46 22.70 16.54 -3.66
C LEU A 46 23.93 15.65 -3.41
N GLU A 47 24.48 15.66 -2.19
CA GLU A 47 25.58 14.77 -1.81
C GLU A 47 25.19 13.29 -1.89
N MET A 48 23.97 12.94 -1.48
CA MET A 48 23.46 11.56 -1.64
C MET A 48 23.31 11.18 -3.12
N LEU A 49 22.78 12.07 -3.95
CA LEU A 49 22.59 11.84 -5.39
C LEU A 49 23.90 11.72 -6.17
N LYS A 50 25.01 12.26 -5.66
CA LYS A 50 26.34 12.03 -6.25
C LYS A 50 26.82 10.58 -6.08
N LYS A 51 26.33 9.88 -5.05
CA LYS A 51 26.78 8.52 -4.68
C LYS A 51 25.98 7.41 -5.37
N THR A 52 24.80 7.71 -5.91
CA THR A 52 23.93 6.71 -6.54
C THR A 52 22.98 7.35 -7.55
N SER A 53 22.59 6.58 -8.56
CA SER A 53 21.57 6.97 -9.54
C SER A 53 20.14 6.81 -9.01
N SER A 54 19.94 6.19 -7.85
CA SER A 54 18.61 5.87 -7.34
C SER A 54 18.52 5.95 -5.82
N ILE A 55 17.56 6.75 -5.33
CA ILE A 55 17.23 6.88 -3.91
C ILE A 55 15.72 6.65 -3.77
N GLY A 56 15.34 5.72 -2.89
CA GLY A 56 13.94 5.50 -2.60
C GLY A 56 13.49 6.38 -1.45
N ILE A 57 12.38 7.09 -1.66
CA ILE A 57 11.75 7.91 -0.61
C ILE A 57 10.26 7.58 -0.41
N VAL A 58 9.77 7.90 0.77
CA VAL A 58 8.35 8.09 1.11
C VAL A 58 8.14 9.59 1.32
N SER A 59 7.08 10.13 0.71
CA SER A 59 6.74 11.55 0.77
C SER A 59 5.42 11.73 1.52
N PHE A 60 5.47 12.37 2.69
CA PHE A 60 4.31 12.65 3.53
C PHE A 60 3.67 13.98 3.15
N ASN A 61 3.13 14.07 1.93
CA ASN A 61 2.65 15.32 1.34
C ASN A 61 1.16 15.29 0.92
N MET A 62 0.39 14.36 1.46
CA MET A 62 -1.05 14.26 1.25
C MET A 62 -1.82 14.77 2.48
N ASN A 63 -3.05 15.23 2.25
CA ASN A 63 -3.97 15.64 3.30
C ASN A 63 -5.08 14.58 3.46
N ASP A 64 -5.37 14.17 4.70
CA ASP A 64 -6.37 13.15 4.99
C ASP A 64 -7.80 13.57 4.55
N GLU A 65 -8.14 14.87 4.58
CA GLU A 65 -9.43 15.34 4.07
C GLU A 65 -9.58 15.11 2.57
N ASP A 66 -8.52 15.36 1.79
CA ASP A 66 -8.53 15.11 0.35
C ASP A 66 -8.66 13.61 0.09
N VAL A 67 -7.92 12.78 0.85
CA VAL A 67 -8.06 11.32 0.80
C VAL A 67 -9.51 10.91 1.07
N HIS A 68 -10.16 11.47 2.10
CA HIS A 68 -11.57 11.18 2.41
C HIS A 68 -12.50 11.60 1.28
N ARG A 69 -12.31 12.80 0.71
CA ARG A 69 -13.15 13.31 -0.38
C ARG A 69 -13.06 12.44 -1.62
N PHE A 70 -11.84 12.05 -2.01
CA PHE A 70 -11.59 11.17 -3.14
C PHE A 70 -12.13 9.74 -2.89
N MET A 71 -11.97 9.22 -1.68
CA MET A 71 -12.43 7.87 -1.33
C MET A 71 -13.95 7.70 -1.44
N LYS A 72 -14.72 8.77 -1.18
CA LYS A 72 -16.19 8.76 -1.26
C LYS A 72 -16.73 8.68 -2.69
N GLN A 73 -15.90 8.90 -3.71
CA GLN A 73 -16.37 8.96 -5.10
C GLN A 73 -16.65 7.54 -5.64
N GLU A 74 -17.76 7.38 -6.35
CA GLU A 74 -18.20 6.08 -6.90
C GLU A 74 -17.23 5.50 -7.95
N TRP A 75 -16.47 6.37 -8.61
CA TRP A 75 -15.48 6.01 -9.63
C TRP A 75 -14.08 5.74 -9.06
N MET A 76 -13.88 5.85 -7.73
CA MET A 76 -12.57 5.66 -7.10
C MET A 76 -12.29 4.18 -6.81
N MET A 77 -11.43 3.54 -7.61
CA MET A 77 -10.95 2.18 -7.32
C MET A 77 -9.87 2.17 -6.23
N THR A 78 -9.75 1.05 -5.53
CA THR A 78 -8.66 0.80 -4.57
C THR A 78 -7.45 0.21 -5.30
N CYS A 79 -6.28 0.80 -5.10
CA CYS A 79 -5.00 0.28 -5.54
C CYS A 79 -3.98 0.44 -4.40
N SER A 80 -3.12 -0.56 -4.18
CA SER A 80 -2.10 -0.45 -3.14
C SER A 80 -0.96 0.49 -3.52
N ASP A 81 -0.65 0.60 -4.82
CA ASP A 81 0.57 1.25 -5.34
C ASP A 81 1.84 0.73 -4.61
N GLY A 82 1.78 -0.52 -4.16
CA GLY A 82 2.85 -1.17 -3.42
C GLY A 82 4.06 -1.46 -4.29
N SER A 83 5.27 -1.22 -3.77
CA SER A 83 6.47 -1.82 -4.33
C SER A 83 6.53 -3.32 -4.00
N TYR A 84 7.36 -4.08 -4.72
CA TYR A 84 7.68 -5.47 -4.40
C TYR A 84 9.12 -5.58 -3.87
N PRO A 85 9.36 -5.24 -2.58
CA PRO A 85 10.69 -5.33 -1.97
C PRO A 85 11.07 -6.80 -1.74
N ARG A 86 12.37 -7.07 -1.61
CA ARG A 86 12.81 -8.31 -0.96
C ARG A 86 12.42 -8.24 0.52
N TRP A 87 12.05 -9.38 1.08
CA TRP A 87 11.63 -9.45 2.49
C TRP A 87 12.76 -8.99 3.40
N GLU A 88 12.44 -8.18 4.42
CA GLU A 88 13.38 -7.61 5.39
C GLU A 88 14.48 -6.70 4.80
N GLU A 89 14.31 -6.22 3.56
CA GLU A 89 15.22 -5.26 2.95
C GLU A 89 14.61 -3.86 2.87
N GLY A 90 15.27 -2.90 3.51
CA GLY A 90 14.86 -1.51 3.49
C GLY A 90 13.67 -1.20 4.40
N VAL A 91 13.08 -0.03 4.19
CA VAL A 91 11.88 0.43 4.89
C VAL A 91 10.82 0.83 3.86
N PRO A 92 10.30 -0.14 3.06
CA PRO A 92 9.30 0.13 2.03
C PRO A 92 8.03 0.77 2.60
N HIS A 93 7.27 1.46 1.75
CA HIS A 93 6.00 2.06 2.18
C HIS A 93 5.02 0.94 2.58
N PRO A 94 4.38 0.99 3.77
CA PRO A 94 3.51 -0.08 4.29
C PRO A 94 2.31 -0.45 3.42
N ARG A 95 1.97 0.40 2.44
CA ARG A 95 0.88 0.17 1.48
C ARG A 95 1.06 -1.12 0.67
N PHE A 96 2.28 -1.65 0.54
CA PHE A 96 2.52 -2.87 -0.23
C PHE A 96 1.86 -4.13 0.35
N ILE A 97 1.61 -4.17 1.66
CA ILE A 97 0.91 -5.30 2.33
C ILE A 97 -0.39 -4.84 3.00
N GLY A 98 -0.44 -3.60 3.53
CA GLY A 98 -1.55 -3.16 4.40
C GLY A 98 -2.75 -2.49 3.71
N SER A 99 -2.71 -2.18 2.41
CA SER A 99 -3.68 -1.23 1.82
C SER A 99 -5.15 -1.63 1.94
N PHE A 100 -5.50 -2.87 1.64
CA PHE A 100 -6.90 -3.32 1.65
C PHE A 100 -7.45 -3.49 3.08
N PRO A 101 -6.74 -4.15 4.01
CA PRO A 101 -7.12 -4.17 5.43
C PRO A 101 -7.24 -2.77 6.03
N ARG A 102 -6.28 -1.88 5.78
CA ARG A 102 -6.32 -0.49 6.25
C ARG A 102 -7.56 0.24 5.78
N LYS A 103 -7.99 -0.02 4.54
CA LYS A 103 -9.20 0.60 4.00
C LYS A 103 -10.44 0.22 4.78
N ILE A 104 -10.54 -1.05 5.19
CA ILE A 104 -11.63 -1.52 6.03
C ILE A 104 -11.47 -0.99 7.46
N ARG A 105 -10.36 -1.28 8.14
CA ARG A 105 -10.18 -0.89 9.54
C ARG A 105 -10.29 0.63 9.75
N LYS A 106 -9.43 1.41 9.10
CA LYS A 106 -9.36 2.86 9.31
C LYS A 106 -10.60 3.57 8.76
N TYR A 107 -10.92 3.37 7.48
CA TYR A 107 -11.91 4.22 6.81
C TYR A 107 -13.35 3.71 6.86
N VAL A 108 -13.60 2.43 7.15
CA VAL A 108 -14.96 1.89 7.35
C VAL A 108 -15.30 1.83 8.84
N ILE A 109 -14.44 1.24 9.66
CA ILE A 109 -14.75 0.96 11.08
C ILE A 109 -14.45 2.16 11.98
N GLU A 110 -13.21 2.65 11.97
CA GLU A 110 -12.75 3.70 12.90
C GLU A 110 -13.31 5.08 12.53
N GLU A 111 -13.08 5.53 11.31
CA GLU A 111 -13.40 6.90 10.87
C GLU A 111 -14.75 7.01 10.15
N LYS A 112 -15.34 5.88 9.74
CA LYS A 112 -16.66 5.81 9.08
C LYS A 112 -16.80 6.76 7.87
N VAL A 113 -15.74 6.84 7.07
CA VAL A 113 -15.66 7.69 5.87
C VAL A 113 -16.52 7.14 4.74
N ILE A 114 -16.55 5.82 4.59
CA ILE A 114 -17.32 5.08 3.59
C ILE A 114 -17.96 3.84 4.21
N SER A 115 -19.00 3.29 3.58
CA SER A 115 -19.60 2.02 4.02
C SER A 115 -18.72 0.82 3.66
N LEU A 116 -18.94 -0.31 4.35
CA LEU A 116 -18.29 -1.58 4.01
C LEU A 116 -18.59 -2.00 2.57
N SER A 117 -19.85 -1.86 2.13
CA SER A 117 -20.26 -2.20 0.76
C SER A 117 -19.54 -1.35 -0.29
N GLN A 118 -19.37 -0.05 -0.04
CA GLN A 118 -18.62 0.84 -0.92
C GLN A 118 -17.13 0.47 -0.95
N ALA A 119 -16.54 0.17 0.20
CA ALA A 119 -15.16 -0.29 0.27
C ALA A 119 -14.97 -1.58 -0.54
N ILE A 120 -15.81 -2.59 -0.32
CA ILE A 120 -15.75 -3.86 -1.07
C ILE A 120 -15.93 -3.63 -2.57
N ARG A 121 -16.96 -2.87 -2.98
CA ARG A 121 -17.20 -2.55 -4.40
C ARG A 121 -15.97 -1.90 -5.05
N SER A 122 -15.30 -0.99 -4.36
CA SER A 122 -14.13 -0.28 -4.88
C SER A 122 -12.89 -1.16 -5.08
N MET A 123 -12.82 -2.33 -4.43
CA MET A 123 -11.70 -3.27 -4.53
C MET A 123 -12.04 -4.56 -5.28
N THR A 124 -13.31 -4.77 -5.65
CA THR A 124 -13.78 -5.95 -6.39
C THR A 124 -14.47 -5.55 -7.70
N GLY A 125 -15.78 -5.34 -7.69
CA GLY A 125 -16.60 -5.11 -8.87
C GLY A 125 -16.18 -3.87 -9.67
N LEU A 126 -15.75 -2.79 -9.01
CA LEU A 126 -15.31 -1.58 -9.71
C LEU A 126 -14.04 -1.80 -10.51
N SER A 127 -13.08 -2.48 -9.90
CA SER A 127 -11.84 -2.87 -10.56
C SER A 127 -12.15 -3.80 -11.73
N ALA A 128 -13.03 -4.79 -11.54
CA ALA A 128 -13.44 -5.69 -12.61
C ALA A 128 -14.11 -4.96 -13.78
N ASP A 129 -15.01 -4.01 -13.50
CA ASP A 129 -15.67 -3.21 -14.54
C ASP A 129 -14.67 -2.39 -15.35
N ILE A 130 -13.77 -1.68 -14.66
CA ILE A 130 -12.78 -0.79 -15.30
C ILE A 130 -11.80 -1.58 -16.16
N PHE A 131 -11.35 -2.75 -15.68
CA PHE A 131 -10.46 -3.64 -16.42
C PHE A 131 -11.20 -4.61 -17.37
N GLN A 132 -12.54 -4.52 -17.44
CA GLN A 132 -13.40 -5.33 -18.31
C GLN A 132 -13.29 -6.85 -18.05
N LEU A 133 -13.12 -7.24 -16.78
CA LEU A 133 -13.07 -8.63 -16.33
C LEU A 133 -14.49 -9.18 -16.13
N LYS A 134 -15.09 -9.68 -17.22
CA LYS A 134 -16.50 -10.11 -17.25
C LYS A 134 -16.83 -11.31 -16.37
N ASP A 135 -15.84 -12.09 -15.95
CA ASP A 135 -15.99 -13.33 -15.19
C ASP A 135 -15.57 -13.21 -13.72
N ARG A 136 -15.28 -12.00 -13.21
CA ARG A 136 -14.72 -11.75 -11.86
C ARG A 136 -15.29 -10.50 -11.20
N GLY A 137 -14.94 -10.29 -9.92
CA GLY A 137 -15.25 -9.08 -9.15
C GLY A 137 -16.63 -9.07 -8.47
N TYR A 138 -17.44 -10.10 -8.71
CA TYR A 138 -18.79 -10.23 -8.15
C TYR A 138 -19.03 -11.66 -7.66
N ILE A 139 -19.84 -11.81 -6.61
CA ILE A 139 -20.32 -13.12 -6.15
C ILE A 139 -21.61 -13.43 -6.91
N LYS A 140 -21.50 -14.25 -7.96
CA LYS A 140 -22.62 -14.66 -8.82
C LYS A 140 -22.34 -16.02 -9.45
N GLU A 141 -23.39 -16.82 -9.63
CA GLU A 141 -23.30 -18.10 -10.34
C GLU A 141 -22.68 -17.94 -11.74
N GLY A 142 -21.82 -18.89 -12.12
CA GLY A 142 -21.11 -18.91 -13.39
C GLY A 142 -19.86 -18.01 -13.45
N LEU A 143 -19.57 -17.22 -12.41
CA LEU A 143 -18.32 -16.46 -12.32
C LEU A 143 -17.21 -17.29 -11.66
N VAL A 144 -15.98 -16.82 -11.82
CA VAL A 144 -14.81 -17.46 -11.20
C VAL A 144 -14.87 -17.28 -9.68
N ALA A 145 -14.61 -18.36 -8.95
CA ALA A 145 -14.54 -18.38 -7.51
C ALA A 145 -13.23 -17.75 -6.99
N ASP A 146 -13.12 -16.43 -7.10
CA ASP A 146 -12.16 -15.60 -6.37
C ASP A 146 -12.88 -14.99 -5.16
N ILE A 147 -12.69 -15.56 -3.98
CA ILE A 147 -13.48 -15.26 -2.78
C ILE A 147 -12.55 -15.04 -1.61
N VAL A 148 -12.83 -14.01 -0.82
CA VAL A 148 -12.21 -13.80 0.48
C VAL A 148 -13.28 -13.89 1.56
N ILE A 149 -12.98 -14.61 2.63
CA ILE A 149 -13.77 -14.69 3.86
C ILE A 149 -12.89 -14.11 4.95
N PHE A 150 -13.37 -13.07 5.61
CA PHE A 150 -12.62 -12.34 6.61
C PHE A 150 -13.58 -11.82 7.68
N ASP A 151 -13.06 -11.63 8.89
CA ASP A 151 -13.78 -10.97 9.97
C ASP A 151 -13.56 -9.46 9.85
N PRO A 152 -14.59 -8.64 9.54
CA PRO A 152 -14.45 -7.19 9.43
C PRO A 152 -13.91 -6.52 10.69
N GLU A 153 -14.17 -7.09 11.87
CA GLU A 153 -13.71 -6.55 13.15
C GLU A 153 -12.24 -6.87 13.44
N ASN A 154 -11.66 -7.86 12.78
CA ASN A 154 -10.26 -8.25 12.96
C ASN A 154 -9.39 -8.05 11.71
N PHE A 155 -9.98 -7.66 10.58
CA PHE A 155 -9.27 -7.40 9.33
C PHE A 155 -8.52 -6.07 9.37
N THR A 156 -7.22 -6.13 9.63
CA THR A 156 -6.39 -4.95 9.91
C THR A 156 -5.00 -5.03 9.31
N ASP A 157 -4.45 -3.86 8.95
CA ASP A 157 -3.04 -3.70 8.63
C ASP A 157 -2.20 -3.63 9.90
N LYS A 158 -0.98 -4.15 9.80
CA LYS A 158 0.04 -4.12 10.86
C LYS A 158 1.27 -3.32 10.43
N ALA A 159 1.61 -3.39 9.14
CA ALA A 159 2.73 -2.70 8.55
C ALA A 159 2.70 -1.19 8.82
N THR A 160 3.81 -0.66 9.33
CA THR A 160 4.01 0.77 9.60
C THR A 160 5.13 1.36 8.73
N PHE A 161 5.32 2.67 8.79
CA PHE A 161 6.41 3.36 8.07
C PHE A 161 7.80 3.08 8.65
N THR A 162 7.90 2.47 9.83
CA THR A 162 9.17 2.12 10.49
C THR A 162 9.35 0.61 10.60
N ASP A 163 8.25 -0.15 10.64
CA ASP A 163 8.24 -1.60 10.62
C ASP A 163 7.24 -2.10 9.56
N PRO A 164 7.66 -2.15 8.27
CA PRO A 164 6.76 -2.40 7.16
C PRO A 164 6.55 -3.89 6.85
N PHE A 165 7.39 -4.79 7.37
CA PHE A 165 7.36 -6.22 7.06
C PHE A 165 6.44 -7.00 8.00
N GLN A 166 5.22 -6.48 8.19
CA GLN A 166 4.20 -7.13 9.01
C GLN A 166 3.01 -7.54 8.16
N TYR A 167 2.71 -8.85 8.17
CA TYR A 167 1.53 -9.37 7.49
C TYR A 167 0.25 -8.80 8.12
N SER A 168 -0.76 -8.61 7.26
CA SER A 168 -2.09 -8.23 7.73
C SER A 168 -2.82 -9.42 8.34
N GLU A 169 -3.78 -9.14 9.20
CA GLU A 169 -4.55 -10.14 9.94
C GLU A 169 -6.03 -10.13 9.54
N GLY A 170 -6.78 -11.16 9.93
CA GLY A 170 -8.25 -11.21 9.82
C GLY A 170 -8.82 -11.89 8.59
N VAL A 171 -8.00 -12.36 7.64
CA VAL A 171 -8.46 -13.25 6.56
C VAL A 171 -8.56 -14.68 7.08
N GLU A 172 -9.76 -15.25 7.04
CA GLU A 172 -9.99 -16.64 7.44
C GLU A 172 -9.77 -17.59 6.26
N TYR A 173 -10.36 -17.28 5.11
CA TYR A 173 -10.22 -18.06 3.89
C TYR A 173 -9.98 -17.17 2.68
N LEU A 174 -9.08 -17.61 1.81
CA LEU A 174 -8.86 -17.00 0.51
C LEU A 174 -8.93 -18.09 -0.55
N ILE A 175 -9.79 -17.91 -1.53
CA ILE A 175 -10.04 -18.84 -2.63
C ILE A 175 -9.66 -18.11 -3.91
N ILE A 176 -8.81 -18.74 -4.74
CA ILE A 176 -8.36 -18.20 -6.02
C ILE A 176 -8.67 -19.24 -7.09
N ASN A 177 -9.48 -18.89 -8.08
CA ASN A 177 -9.95 -19.81 -9.11
C ASN A 177 -10.56 -21.12 -8.54
N GLY A 178 -11.29 -21.03 -7.43
CA GLY A 178 -11.94 -22.17 -6.77
C GLY A 178 -11.06 -22.97 -5.82
N GLU A 179 -9.81 -22.56 -5.60
CA GLU A 179 -8.82 -23.31 -4.81
C GLU A 179 -8.38 -22.52 -3.58
N ILE A 180 -8.31 -23.20 -2.43
CA ILE A 180 -8.09 -22.57 -1.12
C ILE A 180 -6.61 -22.20 -0.91
N ALA A 181 -6.28 -20.92 -1.04
CA ALA A 181 -4.95 -20.36 -0.84
C ALA A 181 -4.65 -19.98 0.61
N ILE A 182 -5.67 -19.57 1.37
CA ILE A 182 -5.61 -19.39 2.82
C ILE A 182 -6.75 -20.18 3.44
N SER A 183 -6.46 -20.91 4.51
CA SER A 183 -7.42 -21.74 5.25
C SER A 183 -7.20 -21.55 6.74
N GLU A 184 -8.23 -21.09 7.46
CA GLU A 184 -8.13 -20.77 8.89
C GLU A 184 -6.94 -19.83 9.18
N GLY A 185 -6.78 -18.80 8.36
CA GLY A 185 -5.68 -17.83 8.46
C GLY A 185 -4.30 -18.35 8.05
N LYS A 186 -4.17 -19.62 7.64
CA LYS A 186 -2.89 -20.22 7.24
C LYS A 186 -2.74 -20.27 5.72
N PHE A 187 -1.64 -19.72 5.22
CA PHE A 187 -1.26 -19.78 3.80
C PHE A 187 -0.88 -21.22 3.39
N LYS A 188 -1.37 -21.66 2.23
CA LYS A 188 -1.19 -23.04 1.73
C LYS A 188 -0.16 -23.19 0.58
N ASP A 189 0.61 -22.15 0.27
CA ASP A 189 1.59 -22.11 -0.84
C ASP A 189 1.09 -22.73 -2.16
N ILE A 190 -0.10 -22.30 -2.59
CA ILE A 190 -0.65 -22.68 -3.89
C ILE A 190 -0.55 -21.52 -4.87
N ARG A 191 -0.28 -21.85 -6.14
CA ARG A 191 -0.14 -20.87 -7.23
C ARG A 191 -1.23 -21.09 -8.27
N LYS A 192 -2.47 -20.81 -7.89
CA LYS A 192 -3.65 -21.02 -8.74
C LYS A 192 -4.05 -19.79 -9.55
N GLY A 193 -3.22 -18.75 -9.57
CA GLY A 193 -3.42 -17.57 -10.44
C GLY A 193 -3.36 -17.92 -11.92
N ARG A 194 -3.98 -17.08 -12.76
CA ARG A 194 -3.97 -17.21 -14.22
C ARG A 194 -3.65 -15.86 -14.86
N ILE A 195 -2.98 -15.88 -16.01
CA ILE A 195 -2.82 -14.68 -16.83
C ILE A 195 -4.19 -14.27 -17.36
N LEU A 196 -4.62 -13.06 -17.03
CA LEU A 196 -5.85 -12.48 -17.55
C LEU A 196 -5.55 -11.82 -18.91
N LYS A 197 -6.32 -12.19 -19.92
CA LYS A 197 -6.24 -11.60 -21.26
C LYS A 197 -7.46 -10.72 -21.47
N LYS A 198 -7.24 -9.52 -22.00
CA LYS A 198 -8.34 -8.67 -22.48
C LYS A 198 -9.00 -9.41 -23.65
N LYS A 199 -10.29 -9.73 -23.51
CA LYS A 199 -11.11 -10.30 -24.58
C LYS A 199 -11.78 -9.20 -25.36
#